data_AF-A0A4W3H4B8-F1
#
_entry.id   AF-A0A4W3H4B8-F1
#
_cell.length_a   1.000
_cell.length_b   1.000
_cell.length_c   1.000
_cell.angle_alpha   90.00
_cell.angle_beta   90.00
_cell.angle_gamma   90.00
#
_symmetry.space_group_name_H-M   'P 1'
#
loop_
_entity.id
_entity.type
_entity.pdbx_description
1 polymer ?
#
loop_
_entity_poly.entity_id
_entity_poly.type
_entity_poly.pdbx_seq_one_letter_code
_entity_poly.pdbx_strand_id
1 'polypeptide(L)'
;MKLEGISPTEITALLLILNQLMVEDPLQLVRFDFNPVRLTSDILKQRKINRLQNRYVKYPPLNMCAHWILQSYIFKNLILYLIIINTIVFALEAGKIHLPLTILQVIDWSIFSFLLSEVILRWLDDFPKFWTNRWNIFDLFVLLLVRIARKYIFKQKYNLCSPAGFKHKLNSKLGKKNRNYIFLSLWEYNVVKKIFFLYSGIMNALQTLFQLFTLDHWYALLNDVWRVKEVDAFSTGVYIIVWILIGSFIFRNIMVGIMVSNFQSIRAELSVQIQQMEILKKADYFKQHHQILKIFWFAFYTEWESQAYKNIQLLKSHRGSEKVTWPRDSLFRYYELLEQLQYNLEERNKLQDLAAQCLLNMHDV
;
A
#
# COMPACT_ATOMS: atom_id res chain seq x y z
N MET A 1 43.09 0.71 -3.78
CA MET A 1 42.79 2.15 -3.93
C MET A 1 43.55 2.86 -2.82
N LYS A 2 44.40 3.83 -3.19
CA LYS A 2 45.43 4.46 -2.35
C LYS A 2 44.89 5.06 -1.04
N LEU A 3 45.56 4.75 0.08
CA LEU A 3 45.69 5.65 1.23
C LEU A 3 47.15 6.14 1.26
N GLU A 4 47.51 6.94 0.25
CA GLU A 4 48.66 7.84 0.32
C GLU A 4 48.09 9.23 0.56
N GLY A 5 48.38 9.85 1.70
CA GLY A 5 47.85 11.18 1.96
C GLY A 5 48.10 11.76 3.34
N ILE A 6 49.14 11.32 4.06
CA ILE A 6 49.70 12.13 5.14
C ILE A 6 51.18 12.27 4.83
N SER A 7 51.59 13.48 4.47
CA SER A 7 52.97 13.77 4.12
C SER A 7 53.89 13.59 5.34
N PRO A 8 55.14 13.13 5.18
CA PRO A 8 56.10 13.02 6.29
C PRO A 8 56.25 14.35 7.06
N THR A 9 56.06 15.47 6.34
CA THR A 9 56.04 16.83 6.87
C THR A 9 54.87 17.11 7.83
N GLU A 10 53.69 16.56 7.57
CA GLU A 10 52.51 16.69 8.46
C GLU A 10 52.67 15.84 9.73
N ILE A 11 53.29 14.66 9.62
CA ILE A 11 53.62 13.82 10.78
C ILE A 11 54.68 14.50 11.63
N THR A 12 55.71 15.10 11.02
CA THR A 12 56.70 15.89 11.77
C THR A 12 56.11 17.17 12.36
N ALA A 13 55.15 17.82 11.68
CA ALA A 13 54.47 18.99 12.21
C ALA A 13 53.57 18.61 13.40
N LEU A 14 52.84 17.51 13.32
CA LEU A 14 52.06 16.97 14.43
C LEU A 14 52.96 16.53 15.59
N LEU A 15 54.09 15.87 15.32
CA LEU A 15 55.08 15.52 16.35
C LEU A 15 55.75 16.73 16.97
N LEU A 16 55.97 17.82 16.22
CA LEU A 16 56.58 19.05 16.69
C LEU A 16 55.60 19.91 17.50
N ILE A 17 54.32 19.95 17.09
CA ILE A 17 53.22 20.52 17.87
C ILE A 17 53.00 19.71 19.15
N LEU A 18 53.04 18.37 19.06
CA LEU A 18 52.95 17.49 20.23
C LEU A 18 54.14 17.73 21.17
N ASN A 19 55.37 17.85 20.64
CA ASN A 19 56.58 18.17 21.43
C ASN A 19 56.52 19.57 22.05
N GLN A 20 56.02 20.59 21.34
CA GLN A 20 55.80 21.92 21.91
C GLN A 20 54.76 21.86 23.04
N LEU A 21 53.67 21.11 22.85
CA LEU A 21 52.69 20.83 23.89
C LEU A 21 53.25 19.98 25.05
N MET A 22 54.36 19.26 24.86
CA MET A 22 55.06 18.49 25.91
C MET A 22 56.01 19.34 26.77
N VAL A 23 56.47 20.49 26.28
CA VAL A 23 57.49 21.32 26.95
C VAL A 23 56.89 22.41 27.84
N GLU A 24 55.63 22.81 27.62
CA GLU A 24 55.07 24.01 28.27
C GLU A 24 54.48 23.83 29.69
N ASP A 25 54.32 22.62 30.25
CA ASP A 25 53.80 22.47 31.63
C ASP A 25 54.30 21.22 32.38
N PRO A 26 55.07 21.36 33.48
CA PRO A 26 55.66 20.22 34.21
C PRO A 26 54.66 19.39 35.05
N LEU A 27 53.38 19.78 35.12
CA LEU A 27 52.34 19.05 35.88
C LEU A 27 51.07 18.82 35.04
N GLN A 28 51.21 18.43 33.78
CA GLN A 28 50.11 18.38 32.80
C GLN A 28 49.02 17.34 33.15
N LEU A 29 47.83 17.83 33.54
CA LEU A 29 46.69 17.04 33.99
C LEU A 29 45.51 17.24 33.05
N VAL A 30 45.13 16.18 32.33
CA VAL A 30 44.06 16.21 31.31
C VAL A 30 42.68 16.09 31.98
N ARG A 31 41.76 17.02 31.68
CA ARG A 31 40.40 17.09 32.23
C ARG A 31 39.36 16.75 31.15
N PHE A 32 38.30 16.02 31.50
CA PHE A 32 37.20 15.65 30.58
C PHE A 32 35.82 16.05 31.14
N ASP A 33 34.94 16.58 30.29
CA ASP A 33 33.53 16.88 30.57
C ASP A 33 32.60 16.04 29.66
N PHE A 34 31.46 15.58 30.18
CA PHE A 34 30.48 14.72 29.49
C PHE A 34 29.20 15.48 29.11
N ASN A 35 28.73 15.36 27.84
CA ASN A 35 27.45 15.93 27.39
C ASN A 35 26.57 14.90 26.65
N PRO A 36 25.24 14.81 26.90
CA PRO A 36 24.37 13.77 26.33
C PRO A 36 23.83 14.08 24.90
N VAL A 37 23.35 13.00 24.25
CA VAL A 37 23.15 12.77 22.80
C VAL A 37 22.08 13.63 22.09
N ARG A 38 22.31 13.99 20.80
CA ARG A 38 21.44 14.85 19.94
C ARG A 38 20.20 14.15 19.36
N LEU A 39 19.03 14.79 19.43
CA LEU A 39 17.78 14.44 18.73
C LEU A 39 17.97 14.52 17.19
N THR A 40 17.47 13.54 16.43
CA THR A 40 17.59 13.48 14.96
C THR A 40 16.87 14.64 14.24
N SER A 41 17.42 15.08 13.11
CA SER A 41 16.95 16.25 12.34
C SER A 41 15.51 16.13 11.83
N ASP A 42 15.06 14.91 11.55
CA ASP A 42 13.77 14.65 10.89
C ASP A 42 12.59 14.86 11.84
N ILE A 43 12.76 14.47 13.11
CA ILE A 43 11.78 14.71 14.17
C ILE A 43 11.62 16.21 14.42
N LEU A 44 12.71 16.98 14.35
CA LEU A 44 12.68 18.44 14.51
C LEU A 44 12.03 19.14 13.32
N LYS A 45 12.26 18.67 12.08
CA LYS A 45 11.60 19.19 10.88
C LYS A 45 10.08 18.99 10.93
N GLN A 46 9.62 17.78 11.24
CA GLN A 46 8.18 17.48 11.34
C GLN A 46 7.47 18.32 12.41
N ARG A 47 8.09 18.46 13.58
CA ARG A 47 7.53 19.30 14.66
C ARG A 47 7.44 20.78 14.28
N LYS A 48 8.40 21.30 13.50
CA LYS A 48 8.38 22.69 13.01
C LYS A 48 7.25 22.92 12.00
N ILE A 49 7.07 22.01 11.06
CA ILE A 49 6.02 22.10 10.02
C ILE A 49 4.63 22.11 10.66
N ASN A 50 4.37 21.19 11.60
CA ASN A 50 3.06 21.10 12.28
C ASN A 50 2.75 22.36 13.11
N ARG A 51 3.77 22.96 13.74
CA ARG A 51 3.61 24.22 14.48
C ARG A 51 3.31 25.41 13.57
N LEU A 52 3.90 25.45 12.38
CA LEU A 52 3.64 26.50 11.40
C LEU A 52 2.22 26.37 10.83
N GLN A 53 1.81 25.16 10.46
CA GLN A 53 0.45 24.90 9.97
C GLN A 53 -0.60 25.32 11.00
N ASN A 54 -0.44 24.96 12.28
CA ASN A 54 -1.39 25.37 13.33
C ASN A 54 -1.38 26.88 13.63
N ARG A 55 -0.30 27.61 13.32
CA ARG A 55 -0.20 29.05 13.62
C ARG A 55 -0.99 29.93 12.65
N TYR A 56 -1.19 29.49 11.41
CA TYR A 56 -1.87 30.28 10.36
C TYR A 56 -3.34 29.89 10.14
N VAL A 57 -3.86 28.95 10.93
CA VAL A 57 -5.17 28.36 10.72
C VAL A 57 -6.20 29.08 11.61
N LYS A 58 -7.11 29.83 10.97
CA LYS A 58 -8.13 30.69 11.63
C LYS A 58 -9.29 29.91 12.27
N TYR A 59 -9.49 28.65 11.87
CA TYR A 59 -10.52 27.74 12.37
C TYR A 59 -9.88 26.35 12.54
N PRO A 60 -10.21 25.55 13.57
CA PRO A 60 -9.66 24.19 13.68
C PRO A 60 -9.85 23.46 12.35
N PRO A 61 -8.82 22.78 11.83
CA PRO A 61 -8.84 22.35 10.45
C PRO A 61 -9.95 21.29 10.29
N LEU A 62 -10.86 21.53 9.34
CA LEU A 62 -12.08 20.73 9.16
C LEU A 62 -11.79 19.25 8.97
N ASN A 63 -10.60 18.93 8.45
CA ASN A 63 -10.08 17.57 8.34
C ASN A 63 -10.03 16.85 9.70
N MET A 64 -9.64 17.49 10.81
CA MET A 64 -9.56 16.84 12.12
C MET A 64 -10.94 16.45 12.65
N CYS A 65 -11.95 17.29 12.42
CA CYS A 65 -13.33 16.99 12.78
C CYS A 65 -13.88 15.85 11.91
N ALA A 66 -13.67 15.92 10.59
CA ALA A 66 -14.07 14.87 9.67
C ALA A 66 -13.41 13.53 10.02
N HIS A 67 -12.11 13.53 10.29
CA HIS A 67 -11.34 12.35 10.69
C HIS A 67 -11.91 11.73 11.98
N TRP A 68 -12.18 12.54 12.99
CA TRP A 68 -12.73 12.07 14.27
C TRP A 68 -14.12 11.46 14.11
N ILE A 69 -15.00 12.09 13.33
CA ILE A 69 -16.34 11.57 13.03
C ILE A 69 -16.25 10.25 12.28
N LEU A 70 -15.43 10.18 11.23
CA LEU A 70 -15.23 8.98 10.40
C LEU A 70 -14.62 7.81 11.18
N GLN A 71 -13.75 8.09 12.15
CA GLN A 71 -13.11 7.04 12.96
C GLN A 71 -14.05 6.46 14.03
N SER A 72 -15.08 7.22 14.44
CA SER A 72 -15.99 6.82 15.51
C SER A 72 -16.75 5.53 15.19
N TYR A 73 -16.84 4.64 16.18
CA TYR A 73 -17.52 3.34 16.05
C TYR A 73 -19.02 3.50 15.81
N ILE A 74 -19.63 4.50 16.44
CA ILE A 74 -21.06 4.81 16.30
C ILE A 74 -21.40 5.15 14.86
N PHE A 75 -20.59 6.00 14.22
CA PHE A 75 -20.81 6.43 12.84
C PHE A 75 -20.66 5.27 11.84
N LYS A 76 -19.61 4.45 11.99
CA LYS A 76 -19.40 3.26 11.14
C LYS A 76 -20.57 2.28 11.22
N ASN A 77 -21.06 2.01 12.44
CA ASN A 77 -22.20 1.11 12.62
C ASN A 77 -23.49 1.71 12.06
N LEU A 78 -23.71 3.02 12.23
CA LEU A 78 -24.87 3.72 11.68
C LEU A 78 -24.93 3.57 10.15
N ILE A 79 -23.82 3.77 9.45
CA ILE A 79 -23.73 3.58 7.99
C ILE A 79 -24.04 2.14 7.61
N LEU A 80 -23.46 1.17 8.31
CA LEU A 80 -23.72 -0.25 8.06
C LEU A 80 -25.22 -0.59 8.20
N TYR A 81 -25.87 -0.09 9.25
CA TYR A 81 -27.31 -0.26 9.44
C TYR A 81 -28.12 0.41 8.33
N LEU A 82 -27.73 1.61 7.87
CA LEU A 82 -28.39 2.30 6.76
C LEU A 82 -28.28 1.54 5.43
N ILE A 83 -27.14 0.87 5.17
CA ILE A 83 -26.97 0.02 3.98
C ILE A 83 -27.95 -1.16 4.04
N ILE A 84 -28.09 -1.81 5.20
CA ILE A 84 -29.03 -2.93 5.40
C ILE A 84 -30.49 -2.45 5.26
N ILE A 85 -30.83 -1.31 5.84
CA ILE A 85 -32.18 -0.75 5.71
C ILE A 85 -32.47 -0.38 4.24
N ASN A 86 -31.48 0.15 3.51
CA ASN A 86 -31.62 0.47 2.08
C ASN A 86 -31.91 -0.77 1.22
N THR A 87 -31.29 -1.92 1.52
CA THR A 87 -31.56 -3.16 0.78
C THR A 87 -32.97 -3.68 1.07
N ILE A 88 -33.45 -3.56 2.31
CA ILE A 88 -34.82 -3.91 2.68
C ILE A 88 -35.82 -2.97 1.99
N VAL A 89 -35.58 -1.66 1.99
CA VAL A 89 -36.43 -0.66 1.31
C VAL A 89 -36.55 -0.97 -0.18
N PHE A 90 -35.44 -1.30 -0.85
CA PHE A 90 -35.44 -1.72 -2.25
C PHE A 90 -36.23 -3.01 -2.48
N ALA A 91 -36.06 -4.01 -1.60
CA ALA A 91 -36.82 -5.27 -1.68
C ALA A 91 -38.33 -5.06 -1.48
N LEU A 92 -38.73 -4.18 -0.56
CA LEU A 92 -40.13 -3.81 -0.33
C LEU A 92 -40.74 -3.09 -1.55
N GLU A 93 -39.96 -2.23 -2.22
CA GLU A 93 -40.39 -1.56 -3.46
C GLU A 93 -40.62 -2.57 -4.60
N ALA A 94 -39.79 -3.60 -4.69
CA ALA A 94 -39.94 -4.69 -5.66
C ALA A 94 -41.15 -5.60 -5.35
N GLY A 95 -41.45 -5.83 -4.06
CA GLY A 95 -42.48 -6.76 -3.58
C GLY A 95 -43.94 -6.32 -3.72
N LYS A 96 -44.23 -5.15 -4.32
CA LYS A 96 -45.60 -4.58 -4.47
C LYS A 96 -46.43 -4.58 -3.17
N ILE A 97 -45.80 -4.28 -2.03
CA ILE A 97 -46.49 -4.17 -0.73
C ILE A 97 -47.24 -2.83 -0.66
N HIS A 98 -48.43 -2.82 -0.05
CA HIS A 98 -49.38 -1.69 0.01
C HIS A 98 -48.92 -0.45 0.81
N LEU A 99 -47.63 -0.28 1.10
CA LEU A 99 -47.13 0.93 1.75
C LEU A 99 -47.32 2.14 0.80
N PRO A 100 -47.74 3.31 1.32
CA PRO A 100 -47.88 4.50 0.50
C PRO A 100 -46.52 4.89 -0.08
N LEU A 101 -46.44 4.94 -1.40
CA LEU A 101 -45.21 5.20 -2.17
C LEU A 101 -44.50 6.50 -1.72
N THR A 102 -45.25 7.46 -1.18
CA THR A 102 -44.74 8.74 -0.66
C THR A 102 -43.84 8.56 0.55
N ILE A 103 -44.20 7.70 1.51
CA ILE A 103 -43.39 7.49 2.73
C ILE A 103 -42.10 6.75 2.37
N LEU A 104 -42.18 5.75 1.49
CA LEU A 104 -41.01 5.00 1.03
C LEU A 104 -40.00 5.90 0.30
N GLN A 105 -40.50 6.86 -0.50
CA GLN A 105 -39.66 7.85 -1.18
C GLN A 105 -38.95 8.82 -0.21
N VAL A 106 -39.64 9.27 0.85
CA VAL A 106 -39.02 10.14 1.87
C VAL A 106 -37.92 9.39 2.61
N ILE A 107 -38.16 8.13 2.96
CA ILE A 107 -37.15 7.26 3.59
C ILE A 107 -35.95 7.09 2.66
N ASP A 108 -36.17 6.81 1.37
CA ASP A 108 -35.09 6.62 0.41
C ASP A 108 -34.22 7.88 0.24
N TRP A 109 -34.85 9.03 0.07
CA TRP A 109 -34.12 10.31 -0.01
C TRP A 109 -33.34 10.62 1.28
N SER A 110 -33.88 10.24 2.44
CA SER A 110 -33.20 10.40 3.73
C SER A 110 -31.96 9.51 3.81
N ILE A 111 -32.08 8.22 3.48
CA ILE A 111 -30.95 7.28 3.49
C ILE A 111 -29.86 7.71 2.50
N PHE A 112 -30.25 8.11 1.29
CA PHE A 112 -29.30 8.64 0.30
C PHE A 112 -28.56 9.87 0.83
N SER A 113 -29.25 10.79 1.51
CA SER A 113 -28.63 11.98 2.11
C SER A 113 -27.57 11.61 3.16
N PHE A 114 -27.85 10.61 4.00
CA PHE A 114 -26.89 10.12 5.00
C PHE A 114 -25.68 9.44 4.36
N LEU A 115 -25.87 8.60 3.33
CA LEU A 115 -24.74 7.96 2.63
C LEU A 115 -23.92 8.97 1.81
N LEU A 116 -24.58 10.00 1.24
CA LEU A 116 -23.88 11.09 0.56
C LEU A 116 -23.06 11.93 1.53
N SER A 117 -23.58 12.20 2.73
CA SER A 117 -22.85 12.98 3.74
C SER A 117 -21.60 12.25 4.24
N GLU A 118 -21.60 10.92 4.30
CA GLU A 118 -20.39 10.12 4.54
C GLU A 118 -19.33 10.37 3.46
N VAL A 119 -19.69 10.30 2.18
CA VAL A 119 -18.76 10.55 1.07
C VAL A 119 -18.19 11.97 1.16
N ILE A 120 -19.04 12.96 1.47
CA ILE A 120 -18.61 14.35 1.64
C ILE A 120 -17.64 14.47 2.83
N LEU A 121 -17.91 13.80 3.96
CA LEU A 121 -16.99 13.78 5.09
C LEU A 121 -15.64 13.16 4.72
N ARG A 122 -15.61 12.09 3.91
CA ARG A 122 -14.35 11.50 3.42
C ARG A 122 -13.59 12.43 2.47
N TRP A 123 -14.27 13.29 1.70
CA TRP A 123 -13.62 14.34 0.92
C TRP A 123 -13.05 15.47 1.77
N LEU A 124 -13.71 15.80 2.88
CA LEU A 124 -13.24 16.83 3.82
C LEU A 124 -12.03 16.37 4.65
N ASP A 125 -11.86 15.05 4.88
CA ASP A 125 -10.68 14.50 5.55
C ASP A 125 -9.43 14.62 4.67
N ASP A 126 -9.40 13.94 3.52
CA ASP A 126 -8.28 13.99 2.57
C ASP A 126 -8.76 13.78 1.11
N PHE A 127 -8.99 14.87 0.37
CA PHE A 127 -9.47 14.81 -1.01
C PHE A 127 -8.57 13.99 -1.96
N PRO A 128 -7.24 14.19 -2.04
CA PRO A 128 -6.41 13.42 -2.98
C PRO A 128 -6.30 11.94 -2.60
N LYS A 129 -6.24 11.66 -1.29
CA LYS A 129 -6.13 10.29 -0.75
C LYS A 129 -7.41 9.48 -0.99
N PHE A 130 -8.56 10.15 -1.05
CA PHE A 130 -9.83 9.53 -1.40
C PHE A 130 -9.77 8.83 -2.76
N TRP A 131 -9.22 9.49 -3.78
CA TRP A 131 -9.12 8.96 -5.15
C TRP A 131 -8.06 7.87 -5.32
N THR A 132 -7.13 7.73 -4.39
CA THR A 132 -6.16 6.63 -4.41
C THR A 132 -6.75 5.35 -3.81
N ASN A 133 -7.70 5.47 -2.88
CA ASN A 133 -8.31 4.32 -2.24
C ASN A 133 -9.40 3.68 -3.13
N ARG A 134 -9.12 2.47 -3.62
CA ARG A 134 -10.04 1.68 -4.46
C ARG A 134 -11.42 1.47 -3.83
N TRP A 135 -11.49 1.32 -2.51
CA TRP A 135 -12.76 1.11 -1.81
C TRP A 135 -13.66 2.36 -1.79
N ASN A 136 -13.06 3.54 -1.64
CA ASN A 136 -13.78 4.81 -1.65
C ASN A 136 -14.36 5.11 -3.04
N ILE A 137 -13.59 4.83 -4.09
CA ILE A 137 -14.03 4.98 -5.48
C ILE A 137 -15.18 4.02 -5.78
N PHE A 138 -15.09 2.77 -5.31
CA PHE A 138 -16.15 1.78 -5.48
C PHE A 138 -17.46 2.23 -4.81
N ASP A 139 -17.38 2.71 -3.56
CA ASP A 139 -18.55 3.17 -2.81
C ASP A 139 -19.25 4.37 -3.48
N LEU A 140 -18.46 5.36 -3.92
CA LEU A 140 -18.96 6.48 -4.74
C LEU A 140 -19.66 5.98 -6.02
N PHE A 141 -19.05 5.03 -6.71
CA PHE A 141 -19.60 4.48 -7.95
C PHE A 141 -20.92 3.75 -7.71
N VAL A 142 -21.00 2.92 -6.66
CA VAL A 142 -22.23 2.20 -6.29
C VAL A 142 -23.34 3.18 -5.92
N LEU A 143 -23.05 4.20 -5.10
CA LEU A 143 -24.03 5.24 -4.73
C LEU A 143 -24.57 5.99 -5.95
N LEU A 144 -23.69 6.39 -6.87
CA LEU A 144 -24.07 7.07 -8.11
C LEU A 144 -24.87 6.17 -9.04
N LEU A 145 -24.43 4.93 -9.24
CA LEU A 145 -25.10 3.96 -10.11
C LEU A 145 -26.52 3.67 -9.60
N VAL A 146 -26.67 3.39 -8.31
CA VAL A 146 -27.99 3.14 -7.69
C VAL A 146 -28.90 4.36 -7.87
N ARG A 147 -28.38 5.58 -7.67
CA ARG A 147 -29.17 6.80 -7.82
C ARG A 147 -29.59 7.07 -9.26
N ILE A 148 -28.69 6.82 -10.21
CA ILE A 148 -28.94 6.92 -11.65
C ILE A 148 -29.98 5.89 -12.07
N ALA A 149 -29.79 4.62 -11.71
CA ALA A 149 -30.72 3.53 -12.01
C ALA A 149 -32.13 3.84 -11.49
N ARG A 150 -32.27 4.26 -10.23
CA ARG A 150 -33.57 4.67 -9.66
C ARG A 150 -34.17 5.90 -10.36
N LYS A 151 -33.35 6.90 -10.73
CA LYS A 151 -33.82 8.07 -11.50
C LYS A 151 -34.33 7.65 -12.88
N TYR A 152 -33.67 6.70 -13.54
CA TYR A 152 -34.11 6.16 -14.84
C TYR A 152 -35.40 5.34 -14.70
N ILE A 153 -35.52 4.47 -13.70
CA ILE A 153 -36.74 3.71 -13.40
C ILE A 153 -37.90 4.67 -13.09
N PHE A 154 -37.66 5.72 -12.30
CA PHE A 154 -38.65 6.74 -12.00
C PHE A 154 -39.01 7.53 -13.26
N LYS A 155 -38.04 7.99 -14.06
CA LYS A 155 -38.30 8.71 -15.32
C LYS A 155 -39.12 7.86 -16.30
N GLN A 156 -38.84 6.55 -16.41
CA GLN A 156 -39.63 5.63 -17.21
C GLN A 156 -41.08 5.48 -16.71
N LYS A 157 -41.33 5.70 -15.41
CA LYS A 157 -42.67 5.73 -14.82
C LYS A 157 -43.45 7.03 -15.13
N TYR A 158 -42.79 8.10 -15.62
CA TYR A 158 -43.40 9.45 -15.79
C TYR A 158 -43.14 10.19 -17.13
N ASN A 159 -42.29 9.71 -18.07
CA ASN A 159 -41.84 10.49 -19.26
C ASN A 159 -42.30 9.99 -20.65
N LEU A 160 -43.52 9.47 -20.73
CA LEU A 160 -44.10 8.76 -21.87
C LEU A 160 -44.30 9.49 -23.21
N CYS A 161 -43.82 10.71 -23.46
CA CYS A 161 -44.25 11.42 -24.68
C CYS A 161 -43.25 12.39 -25.35
N SER A 162 -42.85 12.07 -26.59
CA SER A 162 -42.95 13.03 -27.71
C SER A 162 -43.05 12.36 -29.10
N PRO A 163 -43.92 12.85 -30.02
CA PRO A 163 -44.66 11.99 -30.96
C PRO A 163 -44.66 12.53 -32.41
N ALA A 164 -43.50 12.65 -33.08
CA ALA A 164 -43.45 13.37 -34.37
C ALA A 164 -43.72 12.50 -35.61
N GLY A 165 -43.05 11.35 -35.77
CA GLY A 165 -43.10 10.58 -37.03
C GLY A 165 -44.35 9.70 -37.24
N PHE A 166 -44.96 9.21 -36.16
CA PHE A 166 -46.10 8.29 -36.23
C PHE A 166 -47.46 9.03 -36.33
N LYS A 167 -47.43 10.37 -36.16
CA LYS A 167 -48.59 11.27 -36.07
C LYS A 167 -49.38 11.33 -37.38
N HIS A 168 -48.69 11.21 -38.51
CA HIS A 168 -49.29 11.34 -39.83
C HIS A 168 -50.14 10.12 -40.22
N LYS A 169 -49.76 8.90 -39.79
CA LYS A 169 -50.44 7.65 -40.17
C LYS A 169 -51.65 7.32 -39.28
N LEU A 170 -51.68 7.84 -38.05
CA LEU A 170 -52.81 7.71 -37.12
C LEU A 170 -53.88 8.81 -37.26
N ASN A 171 -53.52 9.94 -37.88
CA ASN A 171 -54.41 11.09 -38.03
C ASN A 171 -55.60 10.87 -38.97
N SER A 172 -55.54 9.86 -39.86
CA SER A 172 -56.62 9.56 -40.82
C SER A 172 -57.70 8.61 -40.29
N LYS A 173 -57.47 7.91 -39.16
CA LYS A 173 -58.36 6.82 -38.71
C LYS A 173 -59.01 6.97 -37.33
N LEU A 174 -58.61 7.95 -36.49
CA LEU A 174 -59.10 8.03 -35.10
C LEU A 174 -59.45 9.44 -34.63
N GLY A 175 -60.54 9.59 -33.86
CA GLY A 175 -61.00 10.84 -33.26
C GLY A 175 -59.97 11.48 -32.30
N LYS A 176 -59.98 12.82 -32.19
CA LYS A 176 -58.96 13.67 -31.52
C LYS A 176 -58.64 13.26 -30.07
N LYS A 177 -59.59 12.65 -29.34
CA LYS A 177 -59.49 12.38 -27.90
C LYS A 177 -58.80 11.04 -27.55
N ASN A 178 -59.01 9.98 -28.35
CA ASN A 178 -58.35 8.67 -28.18
C ASN A 178 -56.96 8.58 -28.85
N ARG A 179 -56.62 9.57 -29.69
CA ARG A 179 -55.34 9.62 -30.41
C ARG A 179 -54.13 9.75 -29.49
N ASN A 180 -54.19 10.59 -28.46
CA ASN A 180 -53.02 10.90 -27.64
C ASN A 180 -52.64 9.74 -26.72
N TYR A 181 -53.62 9.04 -26.15
CA TYR A 181 -53.39 7.93 -25.22
C TYR A 181 -52.83 6.67 -25.90
N ILE A 182 -53.31 6.33 -27.10
CA ILE A 182 -52.83 5.19 -27.89
C ILE A 182 -51.42 5.46 -28.44
N PHE A 183 -51.10 6.72 -28.71
CA PHE A 183 -49.80 7.11 -29.25
C PHE A 183 -48.70 7.12 -28.21
N LEU A 184 -49.00 7.59 -26.99
CA LEU A 184 -48.13 7.48 -25.83
C LEU A 184 -47.73 6.02 -25.60
N SER A 185 -48.71 5.12 -25.47
CA SER A 185 -48.46 3.72 -25.12
C SER A 185 -47.69 2.94 -26.20
N LEU A 186 -47.96 3.22 -27.49
CA LEU A 186 -47.24 2.60 -28.61
C LEU A 186 -45.81 3.15 -28.78
N TRP A 187 -45.57 4.43 -28.52
CA TRP A 187 -44.24 5.03 -28.64
C TRP A 187 -43.31 4.54 -27.54
N GLU A 188 -43.81 4.45 -26.31
CA GLU A 188 -43.02 3.98 -25.17
C GLU A 188 -42.68 2.49 -25.27
N TYR A 189 -43.66 1.67 -25.67
CA TYR A 189 -43.42 0.26 -25.93
C TYR A 189 -42.35 0.06 -27.00
N ASN A 190 -42.38 0.84 -28.10
CA ASN A 190 -41.40 0.71 -29.17
C ASN A 190 -40.00 1.20 -28.80
N VAL A 191 -39.85 2.26 -28.00
CA VAL A 191 -38.54 2.75 -27.56
C VAL A 191 -37.90 1.80 -26.54
N VAL A 192 -38.66 1.36 -25.55
CA VAL A 192 -38.19 0.40 -24.54
C VAL A 192 -37.86 -0.94 -25.19
N LYS A 193 -38.71 -1.41 -26.12
CA LYS A 193 -38.43 -2.61 -26.90
C LYS A 193 -37.17 -2.46 -27.76
N LYS A 194 -36.92 -1.28 -28.35
CA LYS A 194 -35.73 -1.04 -29.18
C LYS A 194 -34.45 -0.98 -28.35
N ILE A 195 -34.47 -0.38 -27.16
CA ILE A 195 -33.31 -0.33 -26.25
C ILE A 195 -33.03 -1.70 -25.62
N PHE A 196 -34.08 -2.40 -25.17
CA PHE A 196 -33.97 -3.77 -24.66
C PHE A 196 -33.44 -4.72 -25.73
N PHE A 197 -33.92 -4.58 -26.97
CA PHE A 197 -33.43 -5.36 -28.11
C PHE A 197 -31.98 -5.00 -28.49
N LEU A 198 -31.57 -3.73 -28.39
CA LEU A 198 -30.20 -3.31 -28.66
C LEU A 198 -29.22 -3.86 -27.61
N TYR A 199 -29.58 -3.74 -26.31
CA TYR A 199 -28.77 -4.26 -25.21
C TYR A 199 -28.73 -5.79 -25.24
N SER A 200 -29.86 -6.44 -25.47
CA SER A 200 -29.92 -7.88 -25.67
C SER A 200 -29.08 -8.29 -26.88
N GLY A 201 -29.13 -7.57 -27.99
CA GLY A 201 -28.31 -7.86 -29.17
C GLY A 201 -26.81 -7.77 -28.88
N ILE A 202 -26.36 -6.71 -28.20
CA ILE A 202 -24.94 -6.51 -27.86
C ILE A 202 -24.47 -7.52 -26.80
N MET A 203 -25.27 -7.79 -25.78
CA MET A 203 -24.94 -8.78 -24.75
C MET A 203 -24.96 -10.20 -25.29
N ASN A 204 -25.91 -10.53 -26.17
CA ASN A 204 -25.93 -11.83 -26.85
C ASN A 204 -24.73 -11.95 -27.79
N ALA A 205 -24.36 -10.89 -28.52
CA ALA A 205 -23.15 -10.88 -29.35
C ALA A 205 -21.89 -11.05 -28.49
N LEU A 206 -21.79 -10.34 -27.36
CA LEU A 206 -20.68 -10.47 -26.41
C LEU A 206 -20.61 -11.89 -25.83
N GLN A 207 -21.76 -12.49 -25.51
CA GLN A 207 -21.85 -13.87 -25.05
C GLN A 207 -21.35 -14.85 -26.12
N THR A 208 -21.77 -14.68 -27.38
CA THR A 208 -21.28 -15.51 -28.49
C THR A 208 -19.78 -15.33 -28.73
N LEU A 209 -19.26 -14.10 -28.65
CA LEU A 209 -17.83 -13.83 -28.79
C LEU A 209 -17.03 -14.41 -27.63
N PHE A 210 -17.56 -14.36 -26.42
CA PHE A 210 -16.95 -14.96 -25.23
C PHE A 210 -16.93 -16.48 -25.32
N GLN A 211 -18.04 -17.12 -25.71
CA GLN A 211 -18.11 -18.56 -25.94
C GLN A 211 -17.11 -19.02 -27.00
N LEU A 212 -16.99 -18.28 -28.11
CA LEU A 212 -15.99 -18.56 -29.14
C LEU A 212 -14.55 -18.32 -28.64
N PHE A 213 -14.33 -17.29 -27.80
CA PHE A 213 -13.02 -16.99 -27.22
C PHE A 213 -12.56 -18.08 -26.23
N THR A 214 -13.47 -18.64 -25.43
CA THR A 214 -13.18 -19.73 -24.49
C THR A 214 -13.20 -21.12 -25.13
N LEU A 215 -13.50 -21.21 -26.44
CA LEU A 215 -13.71 -22.47 -27.17
C LEU A 215 -14.80 -23.36 -26.56
N ASP A 216 -15.82 -22.74 -25.96
CA ASP A 216 -16.90 -23.45 -25.29
C ASP A 216 -18.12 -23.60 -26.20
N HIS A 217 -18.56 -24.84 -26.43
CA HIS A 217 -19.72 -25.17 -27.28
C HIS A 217 -19.73 -24.52 -28.68
N TRP A 218 -18.56 -24.16 -29.24
CA TRP A 218 -18.44 -23.43 -30.51
C TRP A 218 -19.03 -24.18 -31.71
N TYR A 219 -18.98 -25.51 -31.71
CA TYR A 219 -19.56 -26.35 -32.76
C TYR A 219 -21.10 -26.36 -32.74
N ALA A 220 -21.71 -26.20 -31.56
CA ALA A 220 -23.16 -26.10 -31.42
C ALA A 220 -23.67 -24.78 -32.00
N LEU A 221 -22.94 -23.69 -31.74
CA LEU A 221 -23.21 -22.38 -32.33
C LEU A 221 -23.09 -22.41 -33.86
N LEU A 222 -22.03 -23.03 -34.38
CA LEU A 222 -21.84 -23.24 -35.83
C LEU A 222 -23.02 -24.02 -36.45
N ASN A 223 -23.43 -25.13 -35.81
CA ASN A 223 -24.55 -25.95 -36.26
C ASN A 223 -25.89 -25.19 -36.22
N ASP A 224 -26.09 -24.32 -35.23
CA ASP A 224 -27.30 -23.49 -35.13
C ASP A 224 -27.33 -22.40 -36.20
N VAL A 225 -26.18 -21.81 -36.55
CA VAL A 225 -26.09 -20.82 -37.64
C VAL A 225 -26.31 -21.47 -39.00
N TRP A 226 -25.78 -22.67 -39.24
CA TRP A 226 -26.00 -23.42 -40.49
C TRP A 226 -27.44 -23.90 -40.70
N ARG A 227 -28.29 -23.90 -39.66
CA ARG A 227 -29.73 -24.15 -39.80
C ARG A 227 -30.49 -22.97 -40.44
N VAL A 228 -29.89 -21.78 -40.46
CA VAL A 228 -30.49 -20.58 -41.04
C VAL A 228 -30.25 -20.56 -42.55
N LYS A 229 -31.32 -20.73 -43.34
CA LYS A 229 -31.26 -20.85 -44.81
C LYS A 229 -30.71 -19.62 -45.55
N GLU A 230 -30.62 -18.47 -44.90
CA GLU A 230 -30.17 -17.21 -45.50
C GLU A 230 -28.65 -17.03 -45.46
N VAL A 231 -27.90 -17.91 -44.78
CA VAL A 231 -26.45 -17.74 -44.57
C VAL A 231 -25.67 -18.85 -45.25
N ASP A 232 -24.63 -18.47 -46.00
CA ASP A 232 -23.71 -19.43 -46.61
C ASP A 232 -22.84 -20.13 -45.55
N ALA A 233 -22.83 -21.47 -45.61
CA ALA A 233 -22.17 -22.31 -44.62
C ALA A 233 -20.65 -22.11 -44.64
N PHE A 234 -20.07 -21.88 -45.81
CA PHE A 234 -18.63 -21.71 -46.00
C PHE A 234 -18.15 -20.40 -45.36
N SER A 235 -18.81 -19.29 -45.70
CA SER A 235 -18.46 -17.96 -45.17
C SER A 235 -18.52 -17.89 -43.64
N THR A 236 -19.52 -18.54 -43.04
CA THR A 236 -19.67 -18.63 -41.59
C THR A 236 -18.59 -19.49 -40.94
N GLY A 237 -18.24 -20.62 -41.56
CA GLY A 237 -17.17 -21.50 -41.07
C GLY A 237 -15.81 -20.82 -41.08
N VAL A 238 -15.48 -20.09 -42.16
CA VAL A 238 -14.24 -19.32 -42.26
C VAL A 238 -14.16 -18.25 -41.16
N TYR A 239 -15.26 -17.51 -40.92
CA TYR A 239 -15.31 -16.50 -39.86
C TYR A 239 -15.03 -17.09 -38.47
N ILE A 240 -15.68 -18.20 -38.12
CA ILE A 240 -15.50 -18.85 -36.81
C ILE A 240 -14.09 -19.40 -36.65
N ILE A 241 -13.53 -20.05 -37.68
CA ILE A 241 -12.17 -20.59 -37.65
C ILE A 241 -11.13 -19.48 -37.47
N VAL A 242 -11.25 -18.38 -38.21
CA VAL A 242 -10.34 -17.22 -38.08
C VAL A 242 -10.41 -16.63 -36.68
N TRP A 243 -11.61 -16.50 -36.11
CA TRP A 243 -11.80 -15.98 -34.75
C TRP A 243 -11.21 -16.90 -33.68
N ILE A 244 -11.39 -18.22 -33.83
CA ILE A 244 -10.80 -19.24 -32.95
C ILE A 244 -9.26 -19.17 -32.98
N LEU A 245 -8.66 -19.02 -34.16
CA LEU A 245 -7.21 -18.92 -34.31
C LEU A 245 -6.64 -17.67 -33.62
N ILE A 246 -7.27 -16.51 -33.86
CA ILE A 246 -6.88 -15.24 -33.23
C ILE A 246 -7.06 -15.31 -31.71
N GLY A 247 -8.22 -15.79 -31.25
CA GLY A 247 -8.53 -15.93 -29.83
C GLY A 247 -7.55 -16.87 -29.11
N SER A 248 -7.27 -18.03 -29.71
CA SER A 248 -6.32 -19.01 -29.15
C SER A 248 -4.90 -18.46 -29.04
N PHE A 249 -4.43 -17.73 -30.06
CA PHE A 249 -3.11 -17.10 -30.04
C PHE A 249 -3.00 -16.04 -28.93
N ILE A 250 -3.99 -15.15 -28.81
CA ILE A 250 -4.02 -14.11 -27.78
C ILE A 250 -4.08 -14.74 -26.38
N PHE A 251 -4.98 -15.71 -26.18
CA PHE A 251 -5.16 -16.37 -24.88
C PHE A 251 -3.88 -17.08 -24.42
N ARG A 252 -3.21 -17.82 -25.32
CA ARG A 252 -1.92 -18.46 -25.03
C ARG A 252 -0.87 -17.45 -24.60
N ASN A 253 -0.75 -16.32 -25.32
CA ASN A 253 0.24 -15.29 -25.01
C ASN A 253 -0.04 -14.61 -23.67
N ILE A 254 -1.31 -14.37 -23.33
CA ILE A 254 -1.70 -13.81 -22.03
C ILE A 254 -1.37 -14.79 -20.90
N MET A 255 -1.69 -16.08 -21.05
CA MET A 255 -1.39 -17.09 -20.05
C MET A 255 0.11 -17.23 -19.79
N VAL A 256 0.93 -17.25 -20.85
CA VAL A 256 2.39 -17.26 -20.72
C VAL A 256 2.89 -16.00 -20.02
N GLY A 257 2.38 -14.82 -20.37
CA GLY A 257 2.75 -13.57 -19.71
C GLY A 257 2.44 -13.55 -18.22
N ILE A 258 1.23 -13.99 -17.83
CA ILE A 258 0.82 -14.07 -16.42
C ILE A 258 1.66 -15.11 -15.67
N MET A 259 1.88 -16.29 -16.26
CA MET A 259 2.69 -17.34 -15.66
C MET A 259 4.12 -16.85 -15.43
N VAL A 260 4.76 -16.23 -16.43
CA VAL A 260 6.12 -15.70 -16.32
C VAL A 260 6.20 -14.62 -15.22
N SER A 261 5.26 -13.68 -15.19
CA SER A 261 5.22 -12.64 -14.14
C SER A 261 5.07 -13.24 -12.74
N ASN A 262 4.20 -14.24 -12.57
CA ASN A 262 3.98 -14.91 -11.30
C ASN A 262 5.21 -15.75 -10.87
N PHE A 263 5.86 -16.44 -11.80
CA PHE A 263 7.09 -17.17 -11.48
C PHE A 263 8.23 -16.22 -11.13
N GLN A 264 8.32 -15.06 -11.78
CA GLN A 264 9.31 -14.04 -11.47
C GLN A 264 9.11 -13.48 -10.06
N SER A 265 7.87 -13.20 -9.64
CA SER A 265 7.60 -12.71 -8.28
C SER A 265 7.91 -13.77 -7.22
N ILE A 266 7.50 -15.03 -7.43
CA ILE A 266 7.81 -16.14 -6.53
C ILE A 266 9.33 -16.33 -6.40
N ARG A 267 10.07 -16.28 -7.52
CA ARG A 267 11.54 -16.39 -7.50
C ARG A 267 12.19 -15.23 -6.75
N ALA A 268 11.69 -14.01 -6.94
CA ALA A 268 12.21 -12.83 -6.24
C ALA A 268 12.00 -12.95 -4.73
N GLU A 269 10.79 -13.33 -4.29
CA GLU A 269 10.49 -13.53 -2.87
C GLU A 269 11.33 -14.65 -2.26
N LEU A 270 11.46 -15.79 -2.95
CA LEU A 270 12.30 -16.90 -2.51
C LEU A 270 13.75 -16.48 -2.33
N SER A 271 14.29 -15.67 -3.25
CA SER A 271 15.68 -15.18 -3.16
C SER A 271 15.92 -14.32 -1.91
N VAL A 272 14.95 -13.48 -1.55
CA VAL A 272 15.01 -12.66 -0.32
C VAL A 272 14.91 -13.54 0.92
N GLN A 273 14.03 -14.54 0.93
CA GLN A 273 13.89 -15.48 2.05
C GLN A 273 15.17 -16.30 2.27
N ILE A 274 15.83 -16.76 1.21
CA ILE A 274 17.12 -17.47 1.29
C ILE A 274 18.18 -16.56 1.93
N GLN A 275 18.28 -15.31 1.49
CA GLN A 275 19.21 -14.34 2.10
C GLN A 275 18.91 -14.09 3.58
N GLN A 276 17.64 -13.98 3.96
CA GLN A 276 17.25 -13.83 5.37
C GLN A 276 17.63 -15.07 6.18
N MET A 277 17.39 -16.27 5.65
CA MET A 277 17.80 -17.52 6.30
C MET A 277 19.33 -17.60 6.46
N GLU A 278 20.11 -17.14 5.49
CA GLU A 278 21.57 -17.07 5.61
C GLU A 278 22.02 -16.10 6.71
N ILE A 279 21.41 -14.91 6.79
CA ILE A 279 21.69 -13.94 7.86
C ILE A 279 21.31 -14.53 9.23
N LEU A 280 20.16 -15.21 9.33
CA LEU A 280 19.73 -15.87 10.56
C LEU A 280 20.70 -16.98 10.96
N LYS A 281 21.13 -17.84 10.02
CA LYS A 281 22.15 -18.86 10.28
C LYS A 281 23.46 -18.25 10.77
N LYS A 282 23.93 -17.16 10.16
CA LYS A 282 25.11 -16.43 10.62
C LYS A 282 24.92 -15.83 12.02
N ALA A 283 23.75 -15.28 12.30
CA ALA A 283 23.41 -14.72 13.61
C ALA A 283 23.33 -15.81 14.69
N ASP A 284 22.77 -16.98 14.39
CA ASP A 284 22.69 -18.09 15.33
C ASP A 284 24.07 -18.73 15.56
N TYR A 285 24.90 -18.85 14.52
CA TYR A 285 26.32 -19.20 14.67
C TYR A 285 27.05 -18.22 15.59
N PHE A 286 26.79 -16.91 15.43
CA PHE A 286 27.35 -15.86 16.28
C PHE A 286 26.80 -15.93 17.70
N LYS A 287 25.51 -16.21 17.92
CA LYS A 287 24.92 -16.40 19.25
C LYS A 287 25.54 -17.60 19.98
N GLN A 288 25.74 -18.72 19.28
CA GLN A 288 26.42 -19.90 19.86
C GLN A 288 27.85 -19.55 20.30
N HIS A 289 28.61 -18.88 19.44
CA HIS A 289 29.94 -18.37 19.81
C HIS A 289 29.90 -17.34 20.94
N HIS A 290 28.91 -16.45 20.94
CA HIS A 290 28.73 -15.42 21.95
C HIS A 290 28.28 -15.99 23.30
N GLN A 291 27.55 -17.11 23.35
CA GLN A 291 27.23 -17.82 24.59
C GLN A 291 28.49 -18.38 25.26
N ILE A 292 29.39 -18.98 24.47
CA ILE A 292 30.69 -19.47 24.96
C ILE A 292 31.52 -18.28 25.47
N LEU A 293 31.58 -17.19 24.71
CA LEU A 293 32.27 -15.97 25.13
C LEU A 293 31.62 -15.31 26.36
N LYS A 294 30.30 -15.36 26.52
CA LYS A 294 29.58 -14.82 27.69
C LYS A 294 29.89 -15.57 28.97
N ILE A 295 30.06 -16.89 28.92
CA ILE A 295 30.48 -17.68 30.09
C ILE A 295 31.89 -17.26 30.52
N PHE A 296 32.78 -17.10 29.55
CA PHE A 296 34.14 -16.62 29.77
C PHE A 296 34.18 -15.15 30.26
N TRP A 297 33.41 -14.26 29.62
CA TRP A 297 33.29 -12.85 30.02
C TRP A 297 32.60 -12.67 31.35
N PHE A 298 31.60 -13.49 31.70
CA PHE A 298 30.94 -13.43 33.00
C PHE A 298 31.93 -13.74 34.11
N ALA A 299 32.76 -14.76 33.95
CA ALA A 299 33.83 -15.10 34.91
C ALA A 299 34.86 -13.96 35.07
N PHE A 300 35.26 -13.34 33.96
CA PHE A 300 36.17 -12.18 33.98
C PHE A 300 35.52 -10.91 34.55
N TYR A 301 34.24 -10.67 34.23
CA TYR A 301 33.48 -9.49 34.63
C TYR A 301 33.17 -9.49 36.13
N THR A 302 32.83 -10.64 36.74
CA THR A 302 32.65 -10.72 38.21
C THR A 302 33.96 -10.44 38.96
N GLU A 303 35.10 -10.89 38.43
CA GLU A 303 36.41 -10.62 39.03
C GLU A 303 36.78 -9.13 38.89
N TRP A 304 36.54 -8.55 37.71
CA TRP A 304 36.77 -7.12 37.45
C TRP A 304 35.82 -6.21 38.24
N GLU A 305 34.53 -6.54 38.36
CA GLU A 305 33.58 -5.77 39.17
C GLU A 305 33.96 -5.79 40.64
N SER A 306 34.37 -6.94 41.19
CA SER A 306 34.86 -7.02 42.57
C SER A 306 36.05 -6.09 42.81
N GLN A 307 36.98 -6.06 41.86
CA GLN A 307 38.15 -5.18 41.93
C GLN A 307 37.79 -3.70 41.73
N ALA A 308 36.89 -3.39 40.79
CA ALA A 308 36.40 -2.04 40.56
C ALA A 308 35.61 -1.51 41.76
N TYR A 309 34.77 -2.34 42.38
CA TYR A 309 34.01 -1.96 43.58
C TYR A 309 34.95 -1.69 44.76
N LYS A 310 35.99 -2.52 44.95
CA LYS A 310 37.03 -2.28 45.95
C LYS A 310 37.74 -0.95 45.70
N ASN A 311 38.16 -0.69 44.46
CA ASN A 311 38.84 0.55 44.09
C ASN A 311 37.92 1.79 44.26
N ILE A 312 36.64 1.69 43.91
CA ILE A 312 35.64 2.76 44.08
C ILE A 312 35.35 3.02 45.57
N GLN A 313 35.32 1.98 46.41
CA GLN A 313 35.18 2.13 47.87
C GLN A 313 36.42 2.84 48.46
N LEU A 314 37.62 2.49 47.98
CA LEU A 314 38.89 3.14 48.31
C LEU A 314 38.95 4.62 47.89
N LEU A 315 38.35 4.94 46.73
CA LEU A 315 38.19 6.31 46.24
C LEU A 315 37.13 7.09 47.04
N LYS A 316 36.05 6.44 47.48
CA LYS A 316 35.01 7.08 48.31
C LYS A 316 35.48 7.39 49.73
N SER A 317 36.40 6.60 50.29
CA SER A 317 37.01 6.87 51.59
C SER A 317 38.02 8.02 51.53
N HIS A 318 38.65 8.25 50.37
CA HIS A 318 39.48 9.44 50.09
C HIS A 318 38.61 10.61 49.59
N ARG A 319 37.83 11.19 50.51
CA ARG A 319 36.90 12.30 50.23
C ARG A 319 37.54 13.69 50.33
N GLY A 320 38.83 13.81 50.01
CA GLY A 320 39.46 15.11 49.74
C GLY A 320 39.17 15.51 48.30
N SER A 321 38.84 16.78 48.04
CA SER A 321 38.57 17.32 46.70
C SER A 321 39.84 17.45 45.84
N GLU A 322 40.66 16.41 45.77
CA GLU A 322 41.73 16.36 44.79
C GLU A 322 41.17 15.86 43.47
N LYS A 323 41.21 16.74 42.47
CA LYS A 323 40.95 16.38 41.06
C LYS A 323 41.76 15.13 40.75
N VAL A 324 41.14 14.10 40.17
CA VAL A 324 41.85 12.86 39.84
C VAL A 324 42.81 13.14 38.68
N THR A 325 44.08 13.13 39.03
CA THR A 325 45.20 13.48 38.17
C THR A 325 45.93 12.22 37.76
N TRP A 326 45.70 11.75 36.52
CA TRP A 326 46.38 10.55 36.03
C TRP A 326 47.83 10.88 35.64
N PRO A 327 48.82 10.10 36.11
CA PRO A 327 50.19 10.21 35.59
C PRO A 327 50.18 9.93 34.08
N ARG A 328 50.91 10.74 33.32
CA ARG A 328 51.02 10.63 31.86
C ARG A 328 51.34 9.20 31.41
N ASP A 329 52.17 8.48 32.17
CA ASP A 329 52.61 7.11 31.86
C ASP A 329 51.45 6.11 31.91
N SER A 330 50.46 6.31 32.80
CA SER A 330 49.28 5.44 32.88
C SER A 330 48.32 5.69 31.71
N LEU A 331 48.16 6.95 31.29
CA LEU A 331 47.36 7.30 30.12
C LEU A 331 48.02 6.77 28.84
N PHE A 332 49.34 6.90 28.72
CA PHE A 332 50.11 6.38 27.59
C PHE A 332 50.00 4.85 27.51
N ARG A 333 50.16 4.15 28.64
CA ARG A 333 50.00 2.69 28.69
C ARG A 333 48.59 2.22 28.32
N TYR A 334 47.57 3.01 28.66
CA TYR A 334 46.20 2.75 28.24
C TYR A 334 46.03 2.87 26.73
N TYR A 335 46.58 3.92 26.10
CA TYR A 335 46.54 4.06 24.64
C TYR A 335 47.32 2.98 23.91
N GLU A 336 48.48 2.58 24.44
CA GLU A 336 49.28 1.46 23.89
C GLU A 336 48.48 0.14 23.92
N LEU A 337 47.76 -0.13 25.02
CA LEU A 337 46.89 -1.30 25.13
C LEU A 337 45.69 -1.24 24.18
N LEU A 338 45.11 -0.04 23.96
CA LEU A 338 44.05 0.15 22.98
C LEU A 338 44.54 -0.13 21.55
N GLU A 339 45.74 0.35 21.22
CA GLU A 339 46.36 0.12 19.92
C GLU A 339 46.63 -1.38 19.69
N GLN A 340 47.17 -2.08 20.70
CA GLN A 340 47.36 -3.54 20.64
C GLN A 340 46.04 -4.31 20.48
N LEU A 341 44.98 -3.87 21.17
CA LEU A 341 43.67 -4.50 21.05
C LEU A 341 43.07 -4.27 19.65
N GLN A 342 43.25 -3.07 19.09
CA GLN A 342 42.78 -2.74 17.75
C GLN A 342 43.53 -3.54 16.69
N TYR A 343 44.84 -3.74 16.86
CA TYR A 343 45.65 -4.63 16.02
C TYR A 343 45.13 -6.07 16.06
N ASN A 344 44.90 -6.62 17.26
CA ASN A 344 44.36 -7.99 17.42
C ASN A 344 42.98 -8.17 16.77
N LEU A 345 42.12 -7.15 16.82
CA LEU A 345 40.81 -7.19 16.17
C LEU A 345 40.95 -7.18 14.64
N GLU A 346 41.87 -6.39 14.10
CA GLU A 346 42.11 -6.32 12.67
C GLU A 346 42.70 -7.62 12.12
N GLU A 347 43.65 -8.23 12.85
CA GLU A 347 44.21 -9.54 12.51
C GLU A 347 43.15 -10.64 12.53
N ARG A 348 42.27 -10.64 13.54
CA ARG A 348 41.14 -11.58 13.59
C ARG A 348 40.22 -11.44 12.39
N ASN A 349 39.91 -10.22 11.94
CA ASN A 349 39.07 -10.01 10.75
C ASN A 349 39.73 -10.57 9.49
N LYS A 350 41.04 -10.35 9.31
CA LYS A 350 41.81 -10.91 8.19
C LYS A 350 41.78 -12.44 8.19
N LEU A 351 41.93 -13.06 9.36
CA LEU A 351 41.85 -14.52 9.48
C LEU A 351 40.45 -15.06 9.17
N GLN A 352 39.39 -14.33 9.52
CA GLN A 352 38.02 -14.69 9.16
C GLN A 352 37.77 -14.61 7.65
N ASP A 353 38.31 -13.58 6.98
CA ASP A 353 38.21 -13.44 5.53
C ASP A 353 38.95 -14.56 4.80
N LEU A 354 40.16 -14.92 5.26
CA LEU A 354 40.92 -16.05 4.73
C LEU A 354 40.18 -17.38 4.94
N ALA A 355 39.60 -17.60 6.12
CA ALA A 355 38.80 -18.80 6.38
C ALA A 355 37.56 -18.88 5.46
N ALA A 356 36.89 -17.75 5.20
CA ALA A 356 35.76 -17.68 4.28
C ALA A 356 36.19 -18.01 2.84
N GLN A 357 37.34 -17.50 2.39
CA GLN A 357 37.90 -17.82 1.07
C GLN A 357 38.29 -19.30 0.94
N CYS A 358 38.91 -19.88 1.97
CA CYS A 358 39.23 -21.32 1.98
C CYS A 358 37.97 -22.20 1.93
N LEU A 359 36.90 -21.83 2.63
CA LEU A 359 35.62 -22.55 2.58
C LEU A 359 34.95 -22.47 1.21
N LEU A 360 35.02 -21.32 0.54
CA LEU A 360 34.55 -21.18 -0.84
C LEU A 360 35.35 -22.07 -1.80
N ASN A 361 36.67 -22.07 -1.68
CA ASN A 361 37.55 -22.89 -2.53
C ASN A 361 37.34 -24.41 -2.31
N MET A 362 36.92 -24.86 -1.12
CA MET A 362 36.56 -26.27 -0.88
C MET A 362 35.17 -26.65 -1.42
N HIS A 363 34.31 -25.68 -1.72
CA HIS A 363 32.99 -25.95 -2.29
C HIS A 363 33.03 -26.11 -3.83
N ASP A 364 34.06 -25.54 -4.46
CA ASP A 364 34.26 -25.53 -5.91
C ASP A 364 35.08 -26.74 -6.44
N VAL A 365 35.48 -27.67 -5.55
CA VAL A 365 36.09 -28.99 -5.88
C VAL A 365 35.07 -30.10 -5.63
#